data_AF-A0A2N8TL51-F1
#
_entry.id   AF-A0A2N8TL51-F1
#
_cell.length_a   1.000
_cell.length_b   1.000
_cell.length_c   1.000
_cell.angle_alpha   90.00
_cell.angle_beta   90.00
_cell.angle_gamma   90.00
#
_symmetry.space_group_name_H-M   'P 1'
#
loop_
_entity.id
_entity.type
_entity.pdbx_description
1 polymer ?
#
loop_
_entity_poly.entity_id
_entity_poly.type
_entity_poly.pdbx_seq_one_letter_code
_entity_poly.pdbx_strand_id
1 'polypeptide(L)'
;MPKLHKDAQVEVKLDATAGLVEVALSDEQRRQLFENPGETIVAIVELSSVQYTGHAKGEEKQPQVKLRVTGCEAARDDEETAALLEAKRAMWRARRMDGTLDEIGNGPRKAGHLLDASFAGHPTEAEYRQAEREKEERRRAEFVR
;
A
#
# COMPACT_ATOMS: atom_id res chain seq x y z
N MET A 1 21.42 10.77 -8.52
CA MET A 1 20.23 11.45 -7.97
C MET A 1 20.63 12.78 -7.38
N PRO A 2 19.85 13.86 -7.58
CA PRO A 2 20.09 15.13 -6.89
C PRO A 2 20.04 14.91 -5.39
N LYS A 3 21.02 15.45 -4.67
CA LYS A 3 21.11 15.35 -3.20
C LYS A 3 20.50 16.62 -2.61
N LEU A 4 19.54 16.45 -1.72
CA LEU A 4 18.95 17.54 -0.96
C LEU A 4 19.89 17.94 0.18
N HIS A 5 19.76 19.19 0.65
CA HIS A 5 20.35 19.59 1.93
C HIS A 5 19.73 18.75 3.05
N LYS A 6 20.49 18.49 4.13
CA LYS A 6 20.04 17.62 5.24
C LYS A 6 18.74 18.09 5.88
N ASP A 7 18.49 19.38 5.85
CA ASP A 7 17.33 20.02 6.49
C ASP A 7 16.23 20.41 5.48
N ALA A 8 16.37 20.03 4.21
CA ALA A 8 15.37 20.36 3.20
C ALA A 8 14.11 19.51 3.41
N GLN A 9 12.98 20.17 3.63
CA GLN A 9 11.67 19.51 3.67
C GLN A 9 11.21 19.19 2.25
N VAL A 10 10.71 17.96 2.05
CA VAL A 10 10.18 17.49 0.77
C VAL A 10 8.67 17.38 0.89
N GLU A 11 7.96 18.09 0.04
CA GLU A 11 6.52 17.91 -0.09
C GLU A 11 6.22 16.59 -0.80
N VAL A 12 5.34 15.78 -0.22
CA VAL A 12 4.90 14.51 -0.80
C VAL A 12 3.52 14.69 -1.40
N LYS A 13 3.35 14.31 -2.67
CA LYS A 13 2.07 14.28 -3.38
C LYS A 13 1.73 12.87 -3.81
N LEU A 14 0.46 12.52 -3.79
CA LEU A 14 -0.01 11.29 -4.41
C LEU A 14 -0.32 11.54 -5.89
N ASP A 15 0.15 10.65 -6.73
CA ASP A 15 -0.20 10.62 -8.15
C ASP A 15 -1.67 10.22 -8.32
N ALA A 16 -2.37 10.85 -9.25
CA ALA A 16 -3.80 10.64 -9.46
C ALA A 16 -4.14 9.26 -10.08
N THR A 17 -3.14 8.46 -10.45
CA THR A 17 -3.35 7.14 -11.03
C THR A 17 -3.82 6.16 -9.94
N ALA A 18 -5.10 5.80 -9.98
CA ALA A 18 -5.74 4.91 -9.00
C ALA A 18 -6.09 3.51 -9.54
N GLY A 19 -5.64 3.15 -10.75
CA GLY A 19 -6.07 1.90 -11.41
C GLY A 19 -5.83 0.63 -10.61
N LEU A 20 -4.75 0.57 -9.82
CA LEU A 20 -4.49 -0.59 -8.94
C LEU A 20 -5.43 -0.67 -7.74
N VAL A 21 -5.89 0.47 -7.23
CA VAL A 21 -6.88 0.48 -6.14
C VAL A 21 -8.21 -0.06 -6.64
N GLU A 22 -8.62 0.31 -7.86
CA GLU A 22 -9.85 -0.21 -8.45
C GLU A 22 -9.80 -1.73 -8.67
N VAL A 23 -8.65 -2.26 -9.13
CA VAL A 23 -8.45 -3.70 -9.35
C VAL A 23 -8.43 -4.49 -8.04
N ALA A 24 -7.91 -3.90 -6.96
CA ALA A 24 -7.84 -4.55 -5.65
C ALA A 24 -9.21 -4.73 -4.97
N LEU A 25 -10.20 -3.92 -5.34
CA LEU A 25 -11.54 -3.95 -4.75
C LEU A 25 -12.43 -4.99 -5.43
N SER A 26 -13.21 -5.73 -4.65
CA SER A 26 -14.32 -6.53 -5.20
C SER A 26 -15.44 -5.65 -5.73
N ASP A 27 -16.28 -6.21 -6.60
CA ASP A 27 -17.51 -5.58 -7.10
C ASP A 27 -18.44 -5.15 -5.95
N GLU A 28 -18.53 -5.99 -4.92
CA GLU A 28 -19.32 -5.72 -3.73
C GLU A 28 -18.79 -4.51 -2.96
N GLN A 29 -17.48 -4.45 -2.70
CA GLN A 29 -16.86 -3.31 -2.01
C GLN A 29 -17.01 -2.01 -2.81
N ARG A 30 -16.85 -2.07 -4.14
CA ARG A 30 -17.09 -0.90 -5.02
C ARG A 30 -18.53 -0.41 -4.92
N ARG A 31 -19.48 -1.33 -4.89
CA ARG A 31 -20.90 -1.02 -4.70
C ARG A 31 -21.18 -0.44 -3.32
N GLN A 32 -20.64 -1.03 -2.26
CA GLN A 32 -20.79 -0.56 -0.88
C GLN A 32 -20.28 0.88 -0.71
N LEU A 33 -19.11 1.19 -1.27
CA LEU A 33 -18.55 2.56 -1.26
C LEU A 33 -19.43 3.58 -1.98
N PHE A 34 -20.15 3.16 -3.02
CA PHE A 34 -21.08 4.03 -3.75
C PHE A 34 -22.40 4.21 -2.99
N GLU A 35 -22.98 3.12 -2.47
CA GLU A 35 -24.29 3.13 -1.80
C GLU A 35 -24.21 3.72 -0.38
N ASN A 36 -23.06 3.65 0.29
CA ASN A 36 -22.85 4.12 1.66
C ASN A 36 -21.71 5.16 1.72
N PRO A 37 -21.97 6.45 1.43
CA PRO A 37 -20.96 7.49 1.55
C PRO A 37 -20.40 7.58 2.99
N GLY A 38 -19.09 7.53 3.11
CA GLY A 38 -18.38 7.49 4.39
C GLY A 38 -17.93 6.09 4.83
N GLU A 39 -18.34 5.05 4.11
CA GLU A 39 -17.82 3.69 4.28
C GLU A 39 -16.30 3.64 4.09
N THR A 40 -15.63 2.76 4.83
CA THR A 40 -14.17 2.68 4.83
C THR A 40 -13.71 1.27 4.52
N ILE A 41 -13.03 1.10 3.38
CA ILE A 41 -12.29 -0.11 3.06
C ILE A 41 -10.83 0.04 3.55
N VAL A 42 -10.30 -1.01 4.16
CA VAL A 42 -8.90 -1.05 4.61
C VAL A 42 -8.07 -1.81 3.59
N ALA A 43 -6.92 -1.25 3.19
CA ALA A 43 -6.01 -1.83 2.22
C ALA A 43 -4.56 -1.66 2.63
N ILE A 44 -3.70 -2.54 2.14
CA ILE A 44 -2.24 -2.40 2.16
C ILE A 44 -1.76 -1.93 0.78
N VAL A 45 -0.84 -0.98 0.75
CA VAL A 45 -0.35 -0.37 -0.50
C VAL A 45 1.17 -0.31 -0.56
N GLU A 46 1.71 -0.52 -1.75
CA GLU A 46 3.09 -0.20 -2.08
C GLU A 46 3.15 1.15 -2.78
N LEU A 47 4.07 2.03 -2.36
CA LEU A 47 4.24 3.37 -2.91
C LEU A 47 5.62 3.51 -3.57
N SER A 48 5.64 3.89 -4.84
CA SER A 48 6.87 4.17 -5.59
C SER A 48 6.96 5.64 -6.00
N SER A 49 8.15 6.23 -5.91
CA SER A 49 8.41 7.58 -6.43
C SER A 49 8.40 7.56 -7.96
N VAL A 50 7.49 8.32 -8.57
CA VAL A 50 7.33 8.38 -10.05
C VAL A 50 7.78 9.69 -10.66
N GLN A 51 7.77 10.78 -9.90
CA GLN A 51 8.23 12.08 -10.34
C GLN A 51 8.81 12.81 -9.15
N TYR A 52 9.91 13.52 -9.37
CA TYR A 52 10.43 14.47 -8.39
C TYR A 52 10.61 15.83 -9.06
N THR A 53 10.42 16.89 -8.27
CA THR A 53 10.75 18.27 -8.65
C THR A 53 11.87 18.71 -7.72
N GLY A 54 13.05 18.97 -8.30
CA GLY A 54 14.25 19.35 -7.56
C GLY A 54 15.21 20.14 -8.45
N HIS A 55 15.42 21.40 -8.05
CA HIS A 55 16.18 22.50 -8.64
C HIS A 55 17.09 22.23 -9.86
N ALA A 56 16.76 22.85 -10.99
CA ALA A 56 17.79 23.47 -11.82
C ALA A 56 18.40 24.67 -11.06
N LYS A 57 19.69 24.93 -11.23
CA LYS A 57 20.39 26.05 -10.56
C LYS A 57 19.70 27.37 -10.94
N GLY A 58 18.98 28.00 -9.99
CA GLY A 58 18.27 29.27 -10.18
C GLY A 58 16.74 29.21 -10.14
N GLU A 59 16.10 28.03 -10.04
CA GLU A 59 14.65 27.94 -9.81
C GLU A 59 14.32 27.86 -8.32
N GLU A 60 13.48 28.75 -7.79
CA GLU A 60 12.91 28.68 -6.42
C GLU A 60 11.70 27.74 -6.35
N LYS A 61 11.87 26.46 -6.73
CA LYS A 61 10.81 25.45 -6.54
C LYS A 61 11.11 24.60 -5.33
N GLN A 62 10.22 24.62 -4.34
CA GLN A 62 10.32 23.74 -3.19
C GLN A 62 10.45 22.27 -3.64
N PRO A 63 11.30 21.46 -2.99
CA PRO A 63 11.44 20.05 -3.32
C PRO A 63 10.09 19.32 -3.18
N GLN A 64 9.68 18.62 -4.23
CA GLN A 64 8.48 17.78 -4.20
C GLN A 64 8.75 16.39 -4.77
N VAL A 65 8.09 15.38 -4.23
CA VAL A 65 8.04 14.02 -4.79
C VAL A 65 6.59 13.58 -4.96
N LYS A 66 6.29 13.00 -6.12
CA LYS A 66 5.02 12.30 -6.36
C LYS A 66 5.21 10.81 -6.18
N LEU A 67 4.37 10.23 -5.32
CA LEU A 67 4.27 8.79 -5.10
C LEU A 67 3.09 8.22 -5.88
N ARG A 68 3.26 7.04 -6.45
CA ARG A 68 2.20 6.26 -7.08
C ARG A 68 2.00 4.95 -6.33
N VAL A 69 0.75 4.52 -6.20
CA VAL A 69 0.43 3.16 -5.75
C VAL A 69 0.88 2.19 -6.84
N THR A 70 1.83 1.31 -6.53
CA THR A 70 2.37 0.29 -7.45
C THR A 70 1.98 -1.14 -7.10
N GLY A 71 1.40 -1.33 -5.92
CA GLY A 71 0.76 -2.56 -5.47
C GLY A 71 -0.35 -2.18 -4.48
N CYS A 72 -1.47 -2.90 -4.51
CA CYS A 72 -2.61 -2.64 -3.63
C CYS A 72 -3.38 -3.94 -3.40
N GLU A 73 -3.65 -4.27 -2.15
CA GLU A 73 -4.57 -5.35 -1.78
C GLU A 73 -5.52 -4.84 -0.70
N ALA A 74 -6.83 -5.04 -0.92
CA ALA A 74 -7.88 -4.64 0.00
C ALA A 74 -8.34 -5.82 0.84
N ALA A 75 -8.59 -5.59 2.13
CA ALA A 75 -9.15 -6.60 3.01
C ALA A 75 -10.47 -7.13 2.44
N ARG A 76 -10.63 -8.46 2.43
CA ARG A 76 -11.77 -9.15 1.82
C ARG A 76 -12.87 -9.48 2.81
N ASP A 77 -12.54 -9.53 4.10
CA ASP A 77 -13.45 -9.83 5.19
C ASP A 77 -13.08 -9.09 6.48
N ASP A 78 -13.86 -9.33 7.54
CA ASP A 78 -13.70 -8.70 8.84
C ASP A 78 -12.40 -9.11 9.55
N GLU A 79 -11.90 -10.32 9.30
CA GLU A 79 -10.67 -10.84 9.93
C GLU A 79 -9.45 -10.16 9.32
N GLU A 80 -9.35 -10.10 7.99
CA GLU A 80 -8.31 -9.35 7.28
C GLU A 80 -8.37 -7.86 7.66
N THR A 81 -9.58 -7.29 7.74
CA THR A 81 -9.77 -5.89 8.16
C THR A 81 -9.22 -5.66 9.57
N ALA A 82 -9.55 -6.53 10.52
CA ALA A 82 -9.06 -6.44 11.89
C ALA A 82 -7.53 -6.57 11.95
N ALA A 83 -6.95 -7.49 11.18
CA ALA A 83 -5.51 -7.70 11.09
C ALA A 83 -4.76 -6.46 10.56
N LEU A 84 -5.23 -5.89 9.44
CA LEU A 84 -4.64 -4.68 8.86
C LEU A 84 -4.76 -3.48 9.80
N LEU A 85 -5.91 -3.32 10.47
CA LEU A 85 -6.09 -2.25 11.45
C LEU A 85 -5.14 -2.39 12.63
N GLU A 86 -4.89 -3.60 13.11
CA GLU A 86 -3.98 -3.85 14.22
C GLU A 86 -2.51 -3.65 13.85
N ALA A 87 -2.14 -4.02 12.63
CA ALA A 87 -0.85 -3.70 12.04
C ALA A 87 -0.62 -2.19 11.94
N LYS A 88 -1.59 -1.46 11.38
CA LYS A 88 -1.59 0.02 11.31
C LYS A 88 -1.38 0.61 12.70
N ARG A 89 -2.14 0.13 13.69
CA ARG A 89 -1.99 0.58 15.07
C ARG A 89 -0.55 0.40 15.51
N ALA A 90 0.17 -0.66 15.15
CA ALA A 90 1.54 -0.83 15.68
C ALA A 90 2.69 -0.22 14.97
N MET A 91 2.57 0.03 13.68
CA MET A 91 3.46 1.00 13.05
C MET A 91 3.34 2.34 13.77
N TRP A 92 2.11 2.74 14.10
CA TRP A 92 1.84 3.95 14.86
C TRP A 92 2.50 3.92 16.27
N ARG A 93 2.52 2.76 16.95
CA ARG A 93 3.17 2.60 18.27
C ARG A 93 4.69 2.62 18.22
N ALA A 94 5.29 2.01 17.21
CA ALA A 94 6.74 2.03 17.01
C ALA A 94 7.22 3.48 16.91
N ARG A 95 6.54 4.28 16.07
CA ARG A 95 6.81 5.72 15.93
C ARG A 95 6.74 6.47 17.26
N ARG A 96 5.78 6.13 18.14
CA ARG A 96 5.68 6.74 19.49
C ARG A 96 6.90 6.46 20.35
N MET A 97 7.37 5.23 20.31
CA MET A 97 8.51 4.82 21.14
C MET A 97 9.82 5.41 20.61
N ASP A 98 9.94 5.54 19.29
CA ASP A 98 11.12 6.09 18.64
C ASP A 98 11.20 7.63 18.72
N GLY A 99 10.23 8.29 19.37
CA GLY A 99 10.17 9.76 19.47
C GLY A 99 9.90 10.47 18.13
N THR A 100 9.63 9.72 17.06
CA THR A 100 9.27 10.23 15.72
C THR A 100 7.79 10.63 15.62
N LEU A 101 7.12 10.69 16.76
CA LEU A 101 5.68 10.90 16.87
C LEU A 101 5.29 12.36 17.09
N ASP A 102 6.25 13.20 17.48
CA ASP A 102 6.08 14.65 17.38
C ASP A 102 5.97 15.11 15.91
N GLU A 103 6.18 14.19 14.96
CA GLU A 103 5.79 14.30 13.55
C GLU A 103 4.42 13.66 13.20
N ILE A 104 3.55 13.30 14.18
CA ILE A 104 2.07 13.12 14.17
C ILE A 104 1.57 12.02 15.17
N GLY A 105 0.97 12.46 16.30
CA GLY A 105 -0.22 11.91 17.03
C GLY A 105 -0.18 10.52 17.72
N ASN A 106 -1.04 10.24 18.73
CA ASN A 106 -0.99 9.13 19.75
C ASN A 106 -1.94 7.89 19.58
N GLY A 107 -1.56 6.68 20.08
CA GLY A 107 -2.25 5.36 20.07
C GLY A 107 -1.50 4.20 20.86
N PRO A 108 -1.87 2.88 20.81
CA PRO A 108 -1.36 1.81 21.75
C PRO A 108 -0.98 0.38 21.19
N ARG A 109 -0.12 -0.49 21.89
CA ARG A 109 1.09 -1.47 21.59
C ARG A 109 1.11 -2.88 20.77
N LYS A 110 1.98 -3.08 19.70
CA LYS A 110 2.54 -4.24 18.84
C LYS A 110 1.90 -4.90 17.53
N ALA A 111 2.58 -4.90 16.33
CA ALA A 111 2.02 -5.22 14.95
C ALA A 111 2.52 -6.53 14.33
N GLY A 112 3.84 -6.78 14.42
CA GLY A 112 4.49 -7.77 13.55
C GLY A 112 3.90 -9.17 13.69
N HIS A 113 3.62 -9.58 14.93
CA HIS A 113 3.03 -10.89 15.20
C HIS A 113 1.56 -11.05 14.79
N LEU A 114 0.85 -9.95 14.48
CA LEU A 114 -0.58 -10.00 14.16
C LEU A 114 -0.82 -10.19 12.67
N LEU A 115 0.06 -9.62 11.82
CA LEU A 115 0.01 -9.89 10.38
C LEU A 115 0.40 -11.33 10.07
N ASP A 116 1.50 -11.82 10.63
CA ASP A 116 1.98 -13.18 10.36
C ASP A 116 0.96 -14.26 10.76
N ALA A 117 0.26 -14.08 11.88
CA ALA A 117 -0.74 -15.04 12.33
C ALA A 117 -2.03 -14.99 11.49
N SER A 118 -2.48 -13.79 11.10
CA SER A 118 -3.74 -13.61 10.37
C SER A 118 -3.62 -14.04 8.90
N PHE A 119 -2.43 -13.87 8.29
CA PHE A 119 -2.19 -14.27 6.90
C PHE A 119 -1.52 -15.63 6.75
N ALA A 120 -1.36 -16.41 7.83
CA ALA A 120 -0.75 -17.74 7.78
C ALA A 120 -1.51 -18.75 6.89
N GLY A 121 -2.81 -18.53 6.66
CA GLY A 121 -3.64 -19.32 5.75
C GLY A 121 -3.64 -18.85 4.30
N HIS A 122 -2.94 -17.74 3.98
CA HIS A 122 -2.88 -17.21 2.62
C HIS A 122 -1.81 -17.92 1.79
N PRO A 123 -2.02 -18.06 0.47
CA PRO A 123 -1.01 -18.61 -0.41
C PRO A 123 0.30 -17.85 -0.31
N THR A 124 1.38 -18.58 -0.17
CA THR A 124 2.73 -18.05 -0.25
C THR A 124 3.05 -17.59 -1.67
N GLU A 125 4.04 -16.69 -1.80
CA GLU A 125 4.55 -16.26 -3.11
C GLU A 125 4.99 -17.45 -4.00
N ALA A 126 5.48 -18.53 -3.40
CA ALA A 126 5.89 -19.74 -4.12
C ALA A 126 4.68 -20.48 -4.71
N GLU A 127 3.62 -20.65 -3.92
CA GLU A 127 2.37 -21.29 -4.35
C GLU A 127 1.66 -20.47 -5.44
N TYR A 128 1.64 -19.14 -5.29
CA TYR A 128 1.09 -18.24 -6.31
C TYR A 128 1.82 -18.39 -7.65
N ARG A 129 3.16 -18.38 -7.64
CA ARG A 129 3.97 -18.54 -8.86
C ARG A 129 3.76 -19.90 -9.52
N GLN A 130 3.55 -20.96 -8.74
CA GLN A 130 3.25 -22.28 -9.27
C GLN A 130 1.89 -22.29 -9.97
N ALA A 131 0.86 -21.76 -9.33
CA ALA A 131 -0.48 -21.67 -9.90
C ALA A 131 -0.52 -20.88 -11.22
N GLU A 132 0.24 -19.77 -11.32
CA GLU A 132 0.34 -19.01 -12.56
C GLU A 132 1.03 -19.80 -13.69
N ARG A 133 2.08 -20.57 -13.39
CA ARG A 133 2.72 -21.46 -14.37
C ARG A 133 1.76 -22.53 -14.88
N GLU A 134 1.02 -23.17 -13.97
CA GLU A 134 0.03 -24.20 -14.34
C GLU A 134 -1.09 -23.63 -15.23
N LYS A 135 -1.55 -22.40 -14.95
CA LYS A 135 -2.53 -21.69 -15.80
C LYS A 135 -1.94 -21.36 -17.18
N GLU A 136 -0.68 -20.97 -17.25
CA GLU A 136 0.00 -20.71 -18.54
C GLU A 136 0.19 -22.00 -19.35
N GLU A 137 0.60 -23.09 -18.72
CA GLU A 137 0.75 -24.39 -19.36
C GLU A 137 -0.58 -24.93 -19.88
N ARG A 138 -1.66 -24.81 -19.09
CA ARG A 138 -3.01 -25.19 -19.52
C ARG A 138 -3.47 -24.37 -20.72
N ARG A 139 -3.25 -23.05 -20.71
CA ARG A 139 -3.54 -22.19 -21.87
C ARG A 139 -2.74 -22.61 -23.10
N ARG A 140 -1.44 -22.89 -22.96
CA ARG A 140 -0.59 -23.35 -24.08
C ARG A 140 -1.06 -24.69 -24.64
N ALA A 141 -1.49 -25.62 -23.79
CA ALA A 141 -2.02 -26.92 -24.22
C ALA A 141 -3.35 -26.79 -24.98
N GLU A 142 -4.21 -25.84 -24.59
CA GLU A 142 -5.48 -25.55 -25.30
C GLU A 142 -5.26 -24.93 -26.69
N PHE A 143 -4.21 -24.11 -26.88
CA PHE A 143 -3.90 -23.46 -28.16
C PHE A 143 -3.14 -24.35 -29.18
N VAL A 144 -2.65 -25.53 -28.76
CA VAL A 144 -1.93 -26.49 -29.60
C VAL A 144 -2.87 -27.59 -30.14
N ARG A 145 -4.17 -27.49 -29.89
CA ARG A 145 -5.22 -28.38 -30.41
C ARG A 145 -6.02 -27.72 -31.52
#